data_AF-A0A1A3DTS9-F1
#
_entry.id   AF-A0A1A3DTS9-F1
#
_cell.length_a   1.000
_cell.length_b   1.000
_cell.length_c   1.000
_cell.angle_alpha   90.00
_cell.angle_beta   90.00
_cell.angle_gamma   90.00
#
_symmetry.space_group_name_H-M   'P 1'
#
loop_
_entity.id
_entity.type
_entity.pdbx_description
1 polymer ?
#
loop_
_entity_poly.entity_id
_entity_poly.type
_entity_poly.pdbx_seq_one_letter_code
_entity_poly.pdbx_strand_id
1 'polypeptide(L)'
;MTAGPAVAVRAYTESYLLASLTGDDKYLYPGFEHAVDPNKTDNDPMGTQQLWPDTGRPTNPWIGTEQQHILSITVAGRDVIVVTCEYVFSTAEPGRHGDYADHYVMPDPDGGIEPKRIAMTAPTDPGPPKPPQRGPARAPSADVFNGWKITNHQGGWFANSGVGSDWPTWHDDHDRCLAKAPPHPNLVRGGGAYPRSQFPTLPAVPGWPL
;
A
#
# COMPACT_ATOMS: atom_id res chain seq x y z
N MET A 1 -0.68 -8.26 9.83
CA MET A 1 0.26 -7.13 9.74
C MET A 1 0.66 -6.58 11.13
N THR A 2 1.04 -7.42 12.09
CA THR A 2 1.28 -6.94 13.47
C THR A 2 2.63 -7.33 14.06
N ALA A 3 3.41 -8.20 13.41
CA ALA A 3 4.76 -8.56 13.87
C ALA A 3 5.71 -8.81 12.69
N GLY A 4 7.02 -8.73 12.95
CA GLY A 4 8.08 -9.06 11.99
C GLY A 4 8.00 -8.25 10.68
N PRO A 5 8.28 -8.87 9.51
CA PRO A 5 8.28 -8.17 8.21
C PRO A 5 6.94 -7.49 7.90
N ALA A 6 5.84 -8.03 8.43
CA ALA A 6 4.51 -7.50 8.18
C ALA A 6 4.27 -6.12 8.80
N VAL A 7 5.06 -5.72 9.81
CA VAL A 7 5.01 -4.37 10.40
C VAL A 7 5.71 -3.37 9.50
N ALA A 8 6.92 -3.71 9.02
CA ALA A 8 7.68 -2.85 8.11
C ALA A 8 6.93 -2.62 6.79
N VAL A 9 6.34 -3.68 6.22
CA VAL A 9 5.49 -3.56 5.03
C VAL A 9 4.30 -2.65 5.27
N ARG A 10 3.57 -2.84 6.37
CA ARG A 10 2.43 -1.97 6.72
C ARG A 10 2.86 -0.51 6.87
N ALA A 11 3.95 -0.27 7.58
CA ALA A 11 4.48 1.08 7.77
C ALA A 11 4.88 1.73 6.44
N TYR A 12 5.53 0.96 5.56
CA TYR A 12 5.91 1.39 4.22
C TYR A 12 4.69 1.72 3.37
N THR A 13 3.72 0.82 3.26
CA THR A 13 2.56 1.01 2.39
C THR A 13 1.66 2.15 2.86
N GLU A 14 1.42 2.28 4.17
CA GLU A 14 0.65 3.39 4.72
C GLU A 14 1.38 4.74 4.54
N SER A 15 2.71 4.79 4.72
CA SER A 15 3.52 6.00 4.45
C SER A 15 3.44 6.39 2.98
N TYR A 16 3.62 5.42 2.07
CA TYR A 16 3.58 5.63 0.63
C TYR A 16 2.23 6.19 0.21
N LEU A 17 1.13 5.56 0.64
CA LEU A 17 -0.24 6.02 0.41
C LEU A 17 -0.44 7.47 0.86
N LEU A 18 -0.12 7.78 2.12
CA LEU A 18 -0.38 9.09 2.70
C LEU A 18 0.44 10.19 2.00
N ALA A 19 1.73 9.96 1.77
CA ALA A 19 2.59 10.92 1.10
C ALA A 19 2.18 11.10 -0.38
N SER A 20 1.85 10.03 -1.11
CA SER A 20 1.33 10.13 -2.49
C SER A 20 0.03 10.93 -2.58
N LEU A 21 -0.91 10.71 -1.65
CA LEU A 21 -2.18 11.43 -1.66
C LEU A 21 -2.05 12.90 -1.27
N THR A 22 -1.16 13.20 -0.33
CA THR A 22 -1.02 14.55 0.22
C THR A 22 0.00 15.40 -0.53
N GLY A 23 0.90 14.77 -1.30
CA GLY A 23 2.04 15.45 -1.92
C GLY A 23 3.03 16.00 -0.90
N ASP A 24 3.21 15.35 0.25
CA ASP A 24 4.03 15.89 1.35
C ASP A 24 4.74 14.79 2.16
N ASP A 25 6.07 14.83 2.17
CA ASP A 25 6.93 13.86 2.87
C ASP A 25 6.73 13.89 4.39
N LYS A 26 6.10 14.92 4.96
CA LYS A 26 5.83 14.97 6.41
C LYS A 26 4.90 13.84 6.89
N TYR A 27 4.18 13.19 5.97
CA TYR A 27 3.31 12.06 6.27
C TYR A 27 4.01 10.70 6.19
N LEU A 28 5.30 10.67 5.84
CA LEU A 28 6.12 9.47 5.96
C LEU A 28 6.29 9.12 7.44
N TYR A 29 6.12 7.84 7.78
CA TYR A 29 6.23 7.40 9.17
C TYR A 29 7.67 7.51 9.69
N PRO A 30 7.86 7.68 11.02
CA PRO A 30 9.18 7.71 11.60
C PRO A 30 10.02 6.49 11.19
N GLY A 31 11.26 6.74 10.77
CA GLY A 31 12.18 5.71 10.29
C GLY A 31 12.12 5.44 8.77
N PHE A 32 11.15 5.98 8.03
CA PHE A 32 11.01 5.74 6.58
C PHE A 32 12.29 6.08 5.81
N GLU A 33 12.84 7.28 6.00
CA GLU A 33 14.05 7.74 5.30
C GLU A 33 15.25 6.79 5.50
N HIS A 34 15.35 6.16 6.66
CA HIS A 34 16.40 5.20 6.93
C HIS A 34 16.02 3.79 6.45
N ALA A 35 14.74 3.45 6.40
CA ALA A 35 14.29 2.11 6.04
C ALA A 35 14.20 1.90 4.54
N VAL A 36 14.05 2.95 3.72
CA VAL A 36 13.76 2.82 2.28
C VAL A 36 14.96 3.28 1.45
N ASP A 37 15.44 2.43 0.56
CA ASP A 37 16.51 2.80 -0.38
C ASP A 37 16.05 3.97 -1.27
N PRO A 38 16.96 4.87 -1.68
CA PRO A 38 16.61 5.98 -2.56
C PRO A 38 16.14 5.48 -3.93
N ASN A 39 15.26 6.27 -4.57
CA ASN A 39 14.83 6.01 -5.95
C ASN A 39 16.03 5.94 -6.89
N LYS A 40 16.00 4.95 -7.79
CA LYS A 40 17.01 4.72 -8.81
C LYS A 40 16.54 5.16 -10.19
N THR A 41 17.39 4.98 -11.19
CA THR A 41 17.10 5.39 -12.58
C THR A 41 16.33 4.31 -13.34
N ASP A 42 15.78 4.67 -14.51
CA ASP A 42 15.08 3.71 -15.37
C ASP A 42 15.99 2.61 -15.94
N ASN A 43 17.32 2.75 -15.81
CA ASN A 43 18.29 1.71 -16.18
C ASN A 43 18.50 0.66 -15.08
N ASP A 44 18.03 0.92 -13.86
CA ASP A 44 18.11 -0.01 -12.74
C ASP A 44 16.98 -1.06 -12.80
N PRO A 45 17.08 -2.17 -12.03
CA PRO A 45 16.03 -3.19 -12.00
C PRO A 45 14.65 -2.61 -11.69
N MET A 46 13.62 -3.20 -12.29
CA MET A 46 12.23 -2.78 -12.09
C MET A 46 11.85 -2.76 -10.61
N GLY A 47 11.10 -1.75 -10.19
CA GLY A 47 10.66 -1.57 -8.82
C GLY A 47 11.69 -0.91 -7.89
N THR A 48 12.78 -0.40 -8.44
CA THR A 48 13.74 0.45 -7.68
C THR A 48 13.58 1.94 -7.98
N GLN A 49 12.78 2.29 -8.99
CA GLN A 49 12.58 3.65 -9.48
C GLN A 49 11.64 4.48 -8.59
N GLN A 50 10.74 3.81 -7.87
CA GLN A 50 9.63 4.44 -7.13
C GLN A 50 9.44 3.84 -5.74
N LEU A 51 10.57 3.62 -5.05
CA LEU A 51 10.59 3.24 -3.64
C LEU A 51 10.06 4.36 -2.75
N TRP A 52 10.32 5.61 -3.12
CA TRP A 52 9.76 6.81 -2.50
C TRP A 52 8.55 7.29 -3.31
N PRO A 53 7.47 7.72 -2.62
CA PRO A 53 6.28 8.25 -3.28
C PRO A 53 6.58 9.57 -4.00
N ASP A 54 5.92 9.82 -5.13
CA ASP A 54 5.96 11.13 -5.79
C ASP A 54 5.16 12.15 -4.95
N THR A 55 5.87 13.10 -4.35
CA THR A 55 5.26 14.18 -3.56
C THR A 55 5.21 15.52 -4.31
N GLY A 56 5.64 15.57 -5.58
CA GLY A 56 5.62 16.79 -6.39
C GLY A 56 4.26 17.16 -6.96
N ARG A 57 3.26 16.27 -6.88
CA ARG A 57 1.93 16.43 -7.50
C ARG A 57 0.83 15.93 -6.56
N PRO A 58 0.23 16.80 -5.73
CA PRO A 58 -0.87 16.38 -4.86
C PRO A 58 -2.06 15.89 -5.69
N THR A 59 -2.69 14.81 -5.24
CA THR A 59 -3.91 14.29 -5.87
C THR A 59 -5.15 15.01 -5.33
N ASN A 60 -6.30 14.81 -5.99
CA ASN A 60 -7.57 15.20 -5.38
C ASN A 60 -7.75 14.48 -4.04
N PRO A 61 -8.34 15.10 -3.01
CA PRO A 61 -8.51 14.47 -1.72
C PRO A 61 -9.35 13.20 -1.83
N TRP A 62 -8.79 12.06 -1.44
CA TRP A 62 -9.55 10.82 -1.38
C TRP A 62 -10.46 10.79 -0.16
N ILE A 63 -11.62 10.17 -0.33
CA ILE A 63 -12.53 9.77 0.74
C ILE A 63 -12.70 8.25 0.75
N GLY A 64 -13.27 7.73 1.84
CA GLY A 64 -13.54 6.31 1.97
C GLY A 64 -12.49 5.58 2.78
N THR A 65 -12.31 4.29 2.46
CA THR A 65 -11.39 3.38 3.15
C THR A 65 -10.64 2.56 2.11
N GLU A 66 -9.33 2.72 2.08
CA GLU A 66 -8.41 1.81 1.38
C GLU A 66 -8.16 0.59 2.28
N GLN A 67 -8.06 -0.59 1.69
CA GLN A 67 -7.80 -1.83 2.43
C GLN A 67 -6.64 -2.59 1.82
N GLN A 68 -5.75 -3.09 2.68
CA GLN A 68 -4.61 -3.90 2.30
C GLN A 68 -4.73 -5.33 2.86
N HIS A 69 -4.20 -6.32 2.16
CA HIS A 69 -4.06 -7.69 2.64
C HIS A 69 -2.66 -8.24 2.33
N ILE A 70 -1.95 -8.81 3.29
CA ILE A 70 -0.73 -9.57 2.98
C ILE A 70 -1.14 -10.92 2.41
N LEU A 71 -0.81 -11.16 1.16
CA LEU A 71 -1.12 -12.38 0.44
C LEU A 71 -0.09 -13.49 0.72
N SER A 72 1.19 -13.13 0.77
CA SER A 72 2.28 -14.07 1.05
C SER A 72 3.53 -13.36 1.59
N ILE A 73 4.34 -14.10 2.32
CA ILE A 73 5.67 -13.70 2.79
C ILE A 73 6.61 -14.86 2.46
N THR A 74 7.59 -14.61 1.61
CA THR A 74 8.63 -15.57 1.22
C THR A 74 9.97 -15.09 1.77
N VAL A 75 10.70 -15.97 2.46
CA VAL A 75 11.97 -15.65 3.11
C VAL A 75 13.08 -16.54 2.55
N ALA A 76 14.17 -15.93 2.08
CA ALA A 76 15.37 -16.60 1.61
C ALA A 76 16.61 -15.96 2.28
N GLY A 77 17.07 -16.57 3.38
CA GLY A 77 18.11 -15.96 4.21
C GLY A 77 17.63 -14.64 4.81
N ARG A 78 18.24 -13.52 4.40
CA ARG A 78 17.82 -12.17 4.81
C ARG A 78 16.92 -11.48 3.78
N ASP A 79 16.78 -12.04 2.59
CA ASP A 79 15.92 -11.47 1.56
C ASP A 79 14.49 -11.93 1.80
N VAL A 80 13.57 -10.97 1.84
CA VAL A 80 12.15 -11.19 2.12
C VAL A 80 11.33 -10.54 1.03
N ILE A 81 10.47 -11.32 0.41
CA ILE A 81 9.50 -10.83 -0.58
C ILE A 81 8.12 -10.93 0.04
N VAL A 82 7.39 -9.83 0.04
CA VAL A 82 6.01 -9.76 0.49
C VAL A 82 5.13 -9.36 -0.67
N VAL A 83 4.09 -10.15 -0.93
CA VAL A 83 3.03 -9.77 -1.86
C VAL A 83 1.84 -9.31 -1.05
N THR A 84 1.32 -8.13 -1.37
CA THR A 84 0.12 -7.55 -0.75
C THR A 84 -0.93 -7.23 -1.80
N CYS A 85 -2.20 -7.36 -1.44
CA CYS A 85 -3.32 -6.89 -2.23
C CYS A 85 -3.72 -5.50 -1.74
N GLU A 86 -3.87 -4.56 -2.65
CA GLU A 86 -4.41 -3.23 -2.42
C GLU A 86 -5.83 -3.15 -2.98
N TYR A 87 -6.75 -2.61 -2.17
CA TYR A 87 -8.16 -2.51 -2.51
C TYR A 87 -8.62 -1.05 -2.39
N VAL A 88 -8.78 -0.39 -3.52
CA VAL A 88 -9.19 1.03 -3.61
C VAL A 88 -10.65 1.22 -4.01
N PHE A 89 -11.37 0.14 -4.32
CA PHE A 89 -12.78 0.22 -4.75
C PHE A 89 -13.75 0.78 -3.68
N SER A 90 -13.32 0.92 -2.43
CA SER A 90 -14.07 1.57 -1.34
C SER A 90 -13.62 3.02 -1.11
N THR A 91 -12.92 3.60 -2.08
CA THR A 91 -12.45 5.00 -2.08
C THR A 91 -12.98 5.76 -3.28
N ALA A 92 -13.00 7.08 -3.18
CA ALA A 92 -13.45 7.97 -4.24
C ALA A 92 -12.78 9.35 -4.13
N GLU A 93 -12.83 10.10 -5.21
CA GLU A 93 -12.47 11.52 -5.26
C GLU A 93 -13.70 12.41 -5.47
N PRO A 94 -13.68 13.68 -5.02
CA PRO A 94 -14.74 14.63 -5.30
C PRO A 94 -14.96 14.81 -6.81
N GLY A 95 -16.21 14.59 -7.24
CA GLY A 95 -16.68 14.91 -8.57
C GLY A 95 -16.98 16.40 -8.75
N ARG A 96 -17.41 16.78 -9.96
CA ARG A 96 -17.61 18.20 -10.34
C ARG A 96 -18.89 18.81 -9.74
N HIS A 97 -19.84 18.00 -9.28
CA HIS A 97 -21.18 18.46 -8.91
C HIS A 97 -21.58 18.07 -7.48
N GLY A 98 -20.60 17.93 -6.58
CA GLY A 98 -20.81 17.52 -5.19
C GLY A 98 -21.04 16.01 -5.02
N ASP A 99 -20.87 15.28 -6.12
CA ASP A 99 -20.83 13.83 -6.22
C ASP A 99 -19.42 13.29 -5.98
N TYR A 100 -19.27 11.97 -5.97
CA TYR A 100 -17.99 11.30 -5.79
C TYR A 100 -17.75 10.31 -6.92
N ALA A 101 -16.59 10.42 -7.55
CA ALA A 101 -16.11 9.53 -8.59
C ALA A 101 -15.29 8.42 -7.95
N ASP A 102 -15.66 7.18 -8.21
CA ASP A 102 -14.97 5.99 -7.72
C ASP A 102 -13.59 5.79 -8.37
N HIS A 103 -12.73 5.02 -7.71
CA HIS A 103 -11.45 4.56 -8.26
C HIS A 103 -11.58 3.22 -9.01
N TYR A 104 -12.72 2.95 -9.64
CA TYR A 104 -13.04 1.70 -10.34
C TYR A 104 -12.58 1.76 -11.81
N VAL A 105 -11.26 1.64 -12.04
CA VAL A 105 -10.69 1.82 -13.39
C VAL A 105 -10.91 0.62 -14.30
N MET A 106 -11.04 -0.58 -13.74
CA MET A 106 -11.22 -1.86 -14.46
C MET A 106 -12.66 -2.38 -14.33
N PRO A 107 -13.16 -3.22 -15.26
CA PRO A 107 -14.44 -3.89 -15.11
C PRO A 107 -14.47 -4.81 -13.88
N ASP A 108 -15.67 -5.14 -13.39
CA ASP A 108 -15.82 -6.29 -12.50
C ASP A 108 -15.21 -7.55 -13.14
N PRO A 109 -14.52 -8.41 -12.37
CA PRO A 109 -14.33 -8.34 -10.92
C PRO A 109 -13.07 -7.57 -10.46
N ASP A 110 -12.29 -7.00 -11.39
CA ASP A 110 -10.93 -6.50 -11.14
C ASP A 110 -10.86 -5.05 -10.66
N GLY A 111 -11.98 -4.31 -10.70
CA GLY A 111 -11.98 -2.88 -10.42
C GLY A 111 -11.44 -2.53 -9.04
N GLY A 112 -10.33 -1.78 -9.02
CA GLY A 112 -9.71 -1.28 -7.80
C GLY A 112 -9.01 -2.34 -6.95
N ILE A 113 -8.55 -3.44 -7.58
CA ILE A 113 -7.73 -4.48 -6.95
C ILE A 113 -6.35 -4.47 -7.60
N GLU A 114 -5.30 -4.19 -6.82
CA GLU A 114 -3.93 -4.09 -7.32
C GLU A 114 -2.95 -4.91 -6.46
N PRO A 115 -2.32 -5.96 -7.01
CA PRO A 115 -1.21 -6.62 -6.34
C PRO A 115 0.01 -5.71 -6.25
N LYS A 116 0.67 -5.72 -5.09
CA LYS A 116 1.97 -5.10 -4.85
C LYS A 116 2.97 -6.14 -4.41
N ARG A 117 4.19 -6.05 -4.93
CA ARG A 117 5.32 -6.85 -4.48
C ARG A 117 6.37 -5.94 -3.88
N ILE A 118 6.72 -6.22 -2.63
CA ILE A 118 7.71 -5.47 -1.86
C ILE A 118 8.85 -6.43 -1.52
N ALA A 119 10.07 -6.09 -1.93
CA ALA A 119 11.26 -6.79 -1.47
C ALA A 119 11.93 -6.01 -0.34
N MET A 120 12.45 -6.76 0.61
CA MET A 120 13.09 -6.24 1.81
C MET A 120 14.30 -7.05 2.20
N THR A 121 15.20 -6.43 2.95
CA THR A 121 16.29 -7.11 3.66
C THR A 121 16.03 -7.06 5.16
N ALA A 122 16.03 -8.23 5.81
CA ALA A 122 15.91 -8.36 7.25
C ALA A 122 17.12 -7.75 7.98
N PRO A 123 16.96 -7.17 9.18
CA PRO A 123 18.07 -6.69 9.99
C PRO A 123 19.06 -7.82 10.34
N THR A 124 20.35 -7.50 10.48
CA THR A 124 21.38 -8.47 10.87
C THR A 124 21.16 -8.99 12.29
N ASP A 125 20.67 -8.12 13.17
CA ASP A 125 20.21 -8.45 14.51
C ASP A 125 18.76 -7.95 14.65
N PRO A 126 17.75 -8.84 14.59
CA PRO A 126 16.35 -8.44 14.62
C PRO A 126 15.89 -7.87 15.97
N GLY A 127 16.76 -7.88 17.00
CA GLY A 127 16.38 -7.50 18.35
C GLY A 127 15.28 -8.40 18.93
N PRO A 128 14.80 -8.12 20.14
CA PRO A 128 13.70 -8.85 20.72
C PRO A 128 12.41 -8.64 19.90
N PRO A 129 11.57 -9.67 19.73
CA PRO A 129 10.27 -9.53 19.07
C PRO A 129 9.44 -8.43 19.73
N LYS A 130 9.02 -7.43 18.94
CA LYS A 130 8.08 -6.43 19.43
C LYS A 130 6.70 -7.07 19.66
N PRO A 131 5.92 -6.59 20.64
CA PRO A 131 4.54 -7.02 20.80
C PRO A 131 3.74 -6.69 19.52
N PRO A 132 2.64 -7.42 19.26
CA PRO A 132 1.78 -7.14 18.11
C PRO A 132 1.42 -5.66 18.01
N GLN A 133 1.71 -5.03 16.87
CA GLN A 133 1.44 -3.63 16.59
C GLN A 133 -0.06 -3.40 16.35
N ARG A 134 -0.82 -3.28 17.45
CA ARG A 134 -2.26 -3.04 17.46
C ARG A 134 -2.61 -1.98 18.49
N GLY A 135 -3.43 -1.01 18.11
CA GLY A 135 -3.95 0.01 19.01
C GLY A 135 -4.94 0.94 18.32
N PRO A 136 -5.31 2.06 18.95
CA PRO A 136 -6.28 3.02 18.41
C PRO A 136 -5.65 4.09 17.51
N ALA A 137 -4.32 4.21 17.46
CA ALA A 137 -3.65 5.27 16.72
C ALA A 137 -3.75 5.05 15.20
N ARG A 138 -3.83 6.14 14.44
CA ARG A 138 -3.90 6.10 12.96
C ARG A 138 -2.52 5.95 12.32
N ALA A 139 -1.48 6.41 13.01
CA ALA A 139 -0.09 6.36 12.57
C ALA A 139 0.80 5.98 13.77
N PRO A 140 1.97 5.37 13.56
CA PRO A 140 2.91 5.08 14.63
C PRO A 140 3.58 6.37 15.11
N SER A 141 3.81 6.46 16.42
CA SER A 141 4.50 7.59 17.07
C SER A 141 6.03 7.47 17.04
N ALA A 142 6.56 6.29 16.66
CA ALA A 142 7.98 5.96 16.68
C ALA A 142 8.37 5.04 15.52
N ASP A 143 9.67 4.82 15.34
CA ASP A 143 10.20 3.91 14.31
C ASP A 143 9.72 2.45 14.54
N VAL A 144 8.96 1.98 13.55
CA VAL A 144 8.40 0.62 13.47
C VAL A 144 9.07 -0.25 12.40
N PHE A 145 9.99 0.30 11.62
CA PHE A 145 10.77 -0.43 10.61
C PHE A 145 11.83 -1.31 11.26
N ASN A 146 12.32 -0.99 12.46
CA ASN A 146 13.15 -1.88 13.28
C ASN A 146 14.31 -2.54 12.52
N GLY A 147 15.03 -1.74 11.70
CA GLY A 147 16.19 -2.17 10.93
C GLY A 147 15.90 -2.95 9.63
N TRP A 148 14.62 -3.19 9.29
CA TRP A 148 14.23 -3.67 7.97
C TRP A 148 14.55 -2.64 6.90
N LYS A 149 14.98 -3.10 5.72
CA LYS A 149 15.25 -2.27 4.56
C LYS A 149 14.30 -2.59 3.42
N ILE A 150 13.62 -1.61 2.85
CA ILE A 150 12.80 -1.74 1.63
C ILE A 150 13.70 -1.48 0.43
N THR A 151 13.79 -2.47 -0.46
CA THR A 151 14.74 -2.47 -1.58
C THR A 151 14.07 -2.58 -2.95
N ASN A 152 12.78 -2.97 -2.99
CA ASN A 152 12.00 -3.05 -4.22
C ASN A 152 10.50 -2.85 -3.94
N HIS A 153 9.79 -2.17 -4.84
CA HIS A 153 8.34 -2.01 -4.84
C HIS A 153 7.83 -2.06 -6.29
N GLN A 154 6.98 -3.04 -6.61
CA GLN A 154 6.33 -3.21 -7.91
C GLN A 154 4.82 -3.30 -7.75
N GLY A 155 4.07 -2.87 -8.77
CA GLY A 155 2.62 -2.87 -8.80
C GLY A 155 1.98 -1.89 -7.81
N GLY A 156 0.67 -2.05 -7.59
CA GLY A 156 -0.11 -1.13 -6.77
C GLY A 156 -0.63 0.07 -7.53
N TRP A 157 -1.55 0.79 -6.88
CA TRP A 157 -2.23 1.94 -7.44
C TRP A 157 -1.31 3.16 -7.59
N PHE A 158 -0.43 3.39 -6.62
CA PHE A 158 0.35 4.62 -6.54
C PHE A 158 1.74 4.50 -7.19
N ALA A 159 2.30 3.29 -7.26
CA ALA A 159 3.59 3.07 -7.91
C ALA A 159 3.37 2.79 -9.41
N ASN A 160 3.77 3.75 -10.24
CA ASN A 160 3.87 3.62 -11.69
C ASN A 160 5.10 2.82 -12.15
N SER A 161 5.82 2.15 -11.25
CA SER A 161 6.97 1.30 -11.60
C SER A 161 6.57 0.08 -12.43
N GLY A 162 5.28 -0.23 -12.53
CA GLY A 162 4.79 -1.38 -13.27
C GLY A 162 5.25 -2.71 -12.67
N VAL A 163 5.25 -3.75 -13.50
CA VAL A 163 5.57 -5.13 -13.14
C VAL A 163 6.73 -5.61 -14.01
N GLY A 164 7.82 -6.01 -13.37
CA GLY A 164 9.01 -6.52 -14.04
C GLY A 164 8.90 -8.01 -14.39
N SER A 165 9.74 -8.47 -15.31
CA SER A 165 9.84 -9.90 -15.66
C SER A 165 10.30 -10.79 -14.51
N ASP A 166 10.85 -10.18 -13.45
CA ASP A 166 11.26 -10.86 -12.22
C ASP A 166 10.07 -11.20 -11.31
N TRP A 167 8.85 -10.78 -11.63
CA TRP A 167 7.59 -11.19 -11.00
C TRP A 167 6.69 -12.04 -11.92
N PRO A 168 7.11 -13.29 -12.24
CA PRO A 168 6.39 -14.15 -13.16
C PRO A 168 5.01 -14.61 -12.64
N THR A 169 4.78 -14.56 -11.33
CA THR A 169 3.51 -14.96 -10.69
C THR A 169 2.50 -13.84 -10.58
N TRP A 170 2.71 -12.69 -11.23
CA TRP A 170 1.83 -11.52 -11.07
C TRP A 170 0.36 -11.83 -11.35
N HIS A 171 0.06 -12.54 -12.45
CA HIS A 171 -1.31 -12.93 -12.78
C HIS A 171 -1.93 -13.87 -11.72
N ASP A 172 -1.18 -14.87 -11.24
CA ASP A 172 -1.65 -15.77 -10.19
C ASP A 172 -1.86 -15.02 -8.87
N ASP A 173 -1.00 -14.06 -8.54
CA ASP A 173 -1.12 -13.23 -7.34
C ASP A 173 -2.33 -12.28 -7.45
N HIS A 174 -2.63 -11.77 -8.65
CA HIS A 174 -3.86 -11.01 -8.92
C HIS A 174 -5.12 -11.84 -8.69
N ASP A 175 -5.21 -13.04 -9.24
CA ASP A 175 -6.36 -13.95 -9.04
C ASP A 175 -6.54 -14.32 -7.55
N ARG A 176 -5.43 -14.48 -6.83
CA ARG A 176 -5.47 -14.72 -5.39
C ARG A 176 -5.89 -13.47 -4.62
N CYS A 177 -5.54 -12.27 -5.06
CA CYS A 177 -6.04 -11.03 -4.49
C CYS A 177 -7.54 -10.85 -4.71
N LEU A 178 -8.03 -11.20 -5.90
CA LEU A 178 -9.45 -11.28 -6.22
C LEU A 178 -10.19 -12.19 -5.23
N ALA A 179 -9.67 -13.40 -5.01
CA ALA A 179 -10.27 -14.37 -4.10
C ALA A 179 -10.23 -13.94 -2.61
N LYS A 180 -9.44 -12.93 -2.26
CA LYS A 180 -9.33 -12.37 -0.90
C LYS A 180 -10.01 -11.01 -0.76
N ALA A 181 -10.55 -10.46 -1.84
CA ALA A 181 -11.16 -9.15 -1.83
C ALA A 181 -12.30 -9.08 -0.82
N PRO A 182 -12.38 -8.00 -0.01
CA PRO A 182 -13.56 -7.75 0.79
C PRO A 182 -14.78 -7.53 -0.12
N PRO A 183 -16.01 -7.59 0.41
CA PRO A 183 -17.20 -7.33 -0.38
C PRO A 183 -17.10 -6.00 -1.14
N HIS A 184 -17.26 -6.06 -2.46
CA HIS A 184 -17.27 -4.87 -3.29
C HIS A 184 -18.55 -4.06 -3.02
N PRO A 185 -18.46 -2.72 -2.94
CA PRO A 185 -19.64 -1.89 -3.03
C PRO A 185 -20.30 -2.11 -4.40
N ASN A 186 -21.64 -2.03 -4.46
CA ASN A 186 -22.40 -2.15 -5.71
C ASN A 186 -22.21 -0.88 -6.56
N LEU A 187 -21.00 -0.68 -7.07
CA LEU A 187 -20.64 0.37 -8.01
C LEU A 187 -20.67 -0.20 -9.42
N VAL A 188 -20.88 0.67 -10.40
CA VAL A 188 -20.87 0.32 -11.81
C VAL A 188 -19.77 1.15 -12.43
N ARG A 189 -18.84 0.52 -13.15
CA ARG A 189 -17.77 1.24 -13.86
C ARG A 189 -18.36 2.34 -14.75
N GLY A 190 -17.92 3.58 -14.55
CA GLY A 190 -18.46 4.73 -15.30
C GLY A 190 -19.91 5.09 -14.94
N GLY A 191 -20.46 4.52 -13.87
CA GLY A 191 -21.78 4.82 -13.32
C GLY A 191 -21.88 6.22 -12.72
N GLY A 192 -20.74 6.89 -12.54
CA GLY A 192 -20.64 8.32 -12.30
C GLY A 192 -20.83 8.73 -10.85
N ALA A 193 -21.75 9.66 -10.64
CA ALA A 193 -21.95 10.44 -9.42
C ALA A 193 -22.48 9.62 -8.22
N TYR A 194 -21.62 9.18 -7.32
CA TYR A 194 -22.03 8.45 -6.12
C TYR A 194 -22.18 9.36 -4.88
N PRO A 195 -23.09 9.07 -3.95
CA PRO A 195 -23.20 9.82 -2.70
C PRO A 195 -22.06 9.47 -1.73
N ARG A 196 -21.63 10.45 -0.93
CA ARG A 196 -20.59 10.30 0.11
C ARG A 196 -20.76 9.08 1.02
N SER A 197 -22.00 8.69 1.28
CA SER A 197 -22.36 7.57 2.17
C SER A 197 -21.93 6.20 1.64
N GLN A 198 -21.65 6.06 0.33
CA GLN A 198 -21.14 4.82 -0.24
C GLN A 198 -19.65 4.58 0.03
N PHE A 199 -18.91 5.62 0.45
CA PHE A 199 -17.48 5.54 0.74
C PHE A 199 -17.23 5.90 2.22
N PRO A 200 -17.69 5.09 3.19
CA PRO A 200 -17.49 5.40 4.59
C PRO A 200 -15.99 5.41 4.93
N THR A 201 -15.59 6.36 5.79
CA THR A 201 -14.24 6.37 6.36
C THR A 201 -14.27 5.56 7.64
N LEU A 202 -13.65 4.38 7.60
CA LEU A 202 -13.59 3.47 8.73
C LEU A 202 -12.35 3.74 9.59
N PRO A 203 -12.36 3.34 10.88
CA PRO A 203 -11.15 3.33 11.69
C PRO A 203 -10.07 2.42 11.08
N ALA A 204 -8.79 2.72 11.33
CA ALA A 204 -7.69 1.83 10.95
C ALA A 204 -7.81 0.49 11.70
N VAL A 205 -7.78 -0.63 10.98
CA VAL A 205 -7.86 -1.98 11.55
C VAL A 205 -6.78 -2.88 10.94
N PRO A 206 -5.81 -3.37 11.75
CA PRO A 206 -5.51 -2.91 13.11
C PRO A 206 -4.97 -1.47 13.09
N GLY A 207 -5.27 -0.63 14.09
CA GLY A 207 -4.55 0.63 14.27
C GLY A 207 -3.16 0.42 14.87
N TRP A 208 -2.39 1.50 15.01
CA TRP A 208 -1.07 1.49 15.66
C TRP A 208 -1.19 1.60 17.20
N PRO A 209 -0.21 1.09 17.95
CA PRO A 209 -0.06 1.41 19.38
C PRO A 209 0.05 2.92 19.62
N LEU A 210 -0.32 3.37 20.82
CA LEU A 210 -0.07 4.74 21.30
C LEU A 210 1.41 4.94 21.63
#